data_AF-B9TPE3-F1
#
_entry.id   AF-B9TPE3-F1
#
_cell.length_a   1.000
_cell.length_b   1.000
_cell.length_c   1.000
_cell.angle_alpha   90.00
_cell.angle_beta   90.00
_cell.angle_gamma   90.00
#
_symmetry.space_group_name_H-M   'P 1'
#
loop_
_entity.id
_entity.type
_entity.pdbx_description
1 polymer ?
#
loop_
_entity_poly.entity_id
_entity_poly.type
_entity_poly.pdbx_seq_one_letter_code
_entity_poly.pdbx_strand_id
1 'polypeptide(L)'
;MPREDRFFDLFSRHSRTIVSAAEALNELLAGKDTEQHCQRIVELENEADDITREVLLATRRSFITPFDRGDIKDLIMSMDDAIDMMHKTVKTIRLFEQDSFDP
;
A
#
# COMPACT_ATOMS: atom_id res chain seq x y z
N MET A 1 -26.89 -17.23 -4.01
CA MET A 1 -26.13 -16.33 -3.10
C MET A 1 -25.05 -15.66 -3.94
N PRO A 2 -24.82 -14.34 -3.84
CA PRO A 2 -23.78 -13.67 -4.62
C PRO A 2 -22.41 -14.23 -4.21
N ARG A 3 -21.58 -14.63 -5.17
CA ARG A 3 -20.21 -15.06 -4.93
C ARG A 3 -19.33 -13.84 -4.63
N GLU A 4 -18.41 -14.02 -3.69
CA GLU A 4 -17.55 -12.98 -3.11
C GLU A 4 -16.32 -12.64 -3.97
N ASP A 5 -16.53 -12.15 -5.20
CA ASP A 5 -15.42 -11.73 -6.08
C ASP A 5 -14.71 -10.45 -5.56
N ARG A 6 -15.36 -9.72 -4.63
CA ARG A 6 -14.88 -8.43 -4.12
C ARG A 6 -13.55 -8.51 -3.36
N PHE A 7 -13.24 -9.61 -2.67
CA PHE A 7 -11.96 -9.70 -1.94
C PHE A 7 -10.76 -9.67 -2.89
N PHE A 8 -10.82 -10.43 -3.99
CA PHE A 8 -9.77 -10.44 -5.00
C PHE A 8 -9.61 -9.08 -5.69
N ASP A 9 -10.72 -8.37 -5.92
CA ASP A 9 -10.68 -7.00 -6.42
C ASP A 9 -10.01 -6.03 -5.45
N LEU A 10 -10.30 -6.15 -4.14
CA LEU A 10 -9.66 -5.33 -3.10
C LEU A 10 -8.17 -5.61 -3.00
N PHE A 11 -7.75 -6.88 -2.98
CA PHE A 11 -6.33 -7.24 -3.03
C PHE A 11 -5.66 -6.71 -4.30
N SER A 12 -6.32 -6.83 -5.45
CA SER A 12 -5.80 -6.30 -6.71
C SER A 12 -5.70 -4.78 -6.73
N ARG A 13 -6.61 -4.07 -6.04
CA ARG A 13 -6.52 -2.62 -5.85
C ARG A 13 -5.31 -2.27 -4.98
N HIS A 14 -5.15 -2.94 -3.84
CA HIS A 14 -4.02 -2.69 -2.94
C HIS A 14 -2.67 -3.08 -3.57
N SER A 15 -2.61 -4.12 -4.40
CA SER A 15 -1.35 -4.47 -5.08
C SER A 15 -0.93 -3.38 -6.06
N ARG A 16 -1.88 -2.71 -6.73
CA ARG A 16 -1.59 -1.56 -7.60
C ARG A 16 -1.03 -0.38 -6.82
N THR A 17 -1.54 -0.10 -5.62
CA THR A 17 -0.98 1.00 -4.79
C THR A 17 0.47 0.70 -4.39
N ILE A 18 0.78 -0.55 -4.02
CA ILE A 18 2.14 -0.99 -3.71
C ILE A 18 3.07 -0.81 -4.92
N VAL A 19 2.67 -1.29 -6.10
CA VAL A 19 3.51 -1.18 -7.31
C VAL A 19 3.75 0.29 -7.66
N SER A 20 2.71 1.12 -7.66
CA SER A 20 2.85 2.56 -7.92
C SER A 20 3.72 3.27 -6.88
N ALA A 21 3.68 2.85 -5.61
CA ALA A 21 4.51 3.43 -4.57
C ALA A 21 5.97 3.02 -4.74
N ALA A 22 6.23 1.78 -5.15
CA ALA A 22 7.58 1.30 -5.46
C ALA A 22 8.18 2.00 -6.68
N GLU A 23 7.38 2.24 -7.73
CA GLU A 23 7.79 3.03 -8.90
C GLU A 23 8.12 4.47 -8.52
N ALA A 24 7.27 5.12 -7.72
CA ALA A 24 7.53 6.48 -7.22
C ALA A 24 8.78 6.54 -6.34
N LEU A 25 9.00 5.53 -5.47
CA LEU A 25 10.19 5.46 -4.64
C LEU A 25 11.46 5.28 -5.48
N ASN A 26 11.39 4.50 -6.56
CA ASN A 26 12.50 4.33 -7.49
C ASN A 26 12.87 5.65 -8.19
N GLU A 27 11.88 6.43 -8.66
CA GLU A 27 12.15 7.74 -9.27
C GLU A 27 12.68 8.76 -8.26
N LEU A 28 12.16 8.73 -7.03
CA LEU A 28 12.66 9.54 -5.90
C LEU A 28 14.15 9.26 -5.65
N LEU A 29 14.52 7.99 -5.53
CA LEU A 29 15.91 7.57 -5.28
C LEU A 29 16.82 7.81 -6.49
N ALA A 30 16.25 7.97 -7.70
CA ALA A 30 16.98 8.45 -8.88
C ALA A 30 17.20 9.98 -8.89
N GLY A 31 16.74 10.70 -7.86
CA GLY A 31 16.90 12.15 -7.72
C GLY A 31 16.00 12.96 -8.65
N LYS A 32 14.94 12.38 -9.22
CA LYS A 32 13.97 13.10 -10.06
C LYS A 32 12.81 13.54 -9.20
N ASP A 33 12.37 14.80 -9.34
CA ASP A 33 11.15 15.34 -8.74
C ASP A 33 10.88 14.85 -7.30
N THR A 34 11.94 14.83 -6.46
CA THR A 34 11.97 14.11 -5.16
C THR A 34 10.75 14.43 -4.30
N GLU A 35 10.40 15.70 -4.17
CA GLU A 35 9.28 16.15 -3.36
C GLU A 35 7.90 15.73 -3.93
N GLN A 36 7.77 15.69 -5.26
CA GLN A 36 6.57 15.19 -5.91
C GLN A 36 6.38 13.69 -5.63
N HIS A 37 7.45 12.89 -5.75
CA HIS A 37 7.37 11.46 -5.46
C HIS A 37 7.18 11.17 -3.97
N CYS A 38 7.79 11.96 -3.08
CA CYS A 38 7.49 11.91 -1.64
C CYS A 38 5.99 12.06 -1.39
N GLN A 39 5.38 13.12 -1.95
CA GLN A 39 3.96 13.38 -1.79
C GLN A 39 3.10 12.27 -2.40
N ARG A 40 3.49 11.75 -3.56
CA ARG A 40 2.79 10.65 -4.24
C ARG A 40 2.77 9.37 -3.40
N ILE A 41 3.87 9.04 -2.73
CA ILE A 41 3.95 7.86 -1.85
C ILE A 41 3.04 8.03 -0.64
N VAL A 42 2.97 9.23 -0.05
CA VAL A 42 2.04 9.53 1.05
C VAL A 42 0.58 9.34 0.61
N GLU A 43 0.21 9.81 -0.58
CA GLU A 43 -1.15 9.63 -1.11
C GLU A 43 -1.49 8.14 -1.34
N LEU A 44 -0.55 7.38 -1.89
CA LEU A 44 -0.72 5.96 -2.15
C LEU A 44 -0.84 5.14 -0.87
N GLU A 45 -0.11 5.51 0.19
CA GLU A 45 -0.25 4.90 1.51
C GLU A 45 -1.63 5.16 2.11
N ASN A 46 -2.14 6.39 2.05
CA ASN A 46 -3.50 6.67 2.51
C ASN A 46 -4.56 5.88 1.72
N GLU A 47 -4.36 5.70 0.40
CA GLU A 47 -5.24 4.86 -0.42
C GLU A 47 -5.17 3.38 -0.01
N ALA A 48 -3.96 2.87 0.28
CA ALA A 48 -3.76 1.52 0.76
C ALA A 48 -4.43 1.28 2.12
N ASP A 49 -4.25 2.19 3.09
CA ASP A 49 -4.90 2.17 4.40
C ASP A 49 -6.43 2.06 4.29
N ASP A 50 -7.02 2.81 3.35
CA ASP A 50 -8.45 2.76 3.07
C ASP A 50 -8.87 1.40 2.52
N ILE A 51 -8.10 0.81 1.61
CA ILE A 51 -8.36 -0.53 1.07
C ILE A 51 -8.19 -1.60 2.16
N THR A 52 -7.15 -1.51 2.99
CA THR A 52 -6.93 -2.38 4.16
C THR A 52 -8.14 -2.36 5.08
N ARG A 53 -8.65 -1.16 5.37
CA ARG A 53 -9.88 -0.98 6.16
C ARG A 53 -11.10 -1.60 5.49
N GLU A 54 -11.26 -1.44 4.18
CA GLU A 54 -12.35 -2.06 3.41
C GLU A 54 -12.31 -3.59 3.53
N VAL A 55 -11.13 -4.21 3.36
CA VAL A 55 -10.94 -5.67 3.47
C VAL A 55 -11.29 -6.14 4.88
N LEU A 56 -10.75 -5.51 5.92
CA LEU A 56 -11.02 -5.90 7.31
C LEU A 56 -12.51 -5.77 7.67
N LEU A 57 -13.20 -4.74 7.16
CA LEU A 57 -14.65 -4.60 7.35
C LEU A 57 -15.45 -5.65 6.57
N ALA A 58 -15.04 -5.96 5.33
CA ALA A 58 -15.65 -7.04 4.56
C ALA A 58 -15.48 -8.38 5.27
N THR A 59 -14.27 -8.71 5.74
CA THR A 59 -13.99 -9.92 6.52
C THR A 59 -14.83 -10.01 7.79
N ARG A 60 -15.16 -8.90 8.46
CA ARG A 60 -16.03 -8.93 9.65
C ARG A 60 -17.52 -9.13 9.31
N ARG A 61 -17.97 -8.66 8.14
CA ARG A 61 -19.39 -8.65 7.74
C ARG A 61 -19.79 -9.86 6.91
N SER A 62 -18.85 -10.48 6.22
CA SER A 62 -19.06 -11.65 5.38
C SER A 62 -19.38 -12.89 6.22
N PHE A 63 -20.43 -13.62 5.87
CA PHE A 63 -20.82 -14.87 6.56
C PHE A 63 -20.02 -16.09 6.06
N ILE A 64 -19.85 -16.18 4.74
CA ILE A 64 -18.90 -17.08 4.06
C ILE A 64 -17.72 -16.20 3.65
N THR A 65 -16.50 -16.72 3.57
CA THR A 65 -15.36 -16.02 2.97
C THR A 65 -14.78 -16.88 1.85
N PRO A 66 -14.07 -16.31 0.84
CA PRO A 66 -13.55 -17.09 -0.28
C PRO A 66 -12.45 -18.07 0.13
N PHE A 67 -11.77 -17.78 1.23
CA PHE A 67 -10.79 -18.64 1.90
C PHE A 67 -10.72 -18.26 3.39
N ASP A 68 -9.75 -18.79 4.13
CA ASP A 68 -9.66 -18.60 5.58
C ASP A 68 -9.56 -17.12 5.98
N ARG A 69 -10.24 -16.75 7.08
CA ARG A 69 -10.31 -15.36 7.53
C ARG A 69 -8.97 -14.86 8.09
N GLY A 70 -8.22 -15.75 8.73
CA GLY A 70 -6.86 -15.48 9.18
C GLY A 70 -5.98 -15.16 7.98
N ASP A 71 -6.02 -16.02 6.95
CA ASP A 71 -5.24 -15.81 5.71
C ASP A 71 -5.61 -14.48 5.01
N ILE A 72 -6.89 -14.10 4.93
CA ILE A 72 -7.32 -12.81 4.36
C ILE A 72 -6.69 -11.64 5.14
N LYS A 73 -6.74 -11.73 6.47
CA LYS A 73 -6.20 -10.70 7.37
C LYS A 73 -4.69 -10.63 7.24
N ASP A 74 -4.00 -11.76 7.28
CA ASP A 74 -2.54 -11.81 7.25
C ASP A 74 -2.00 -11.34 5.89
N LEU A 75 -2.69 -11.67 4.80
CA LEU A 75 -2.36 -11.16 3.47
C LEU A 75 -2.50 -9.64 3.38
N ILE A 76 -3.64 -9.08 3.80
CA ILE A 76 -3.83 -7.62 3.69
C ILE A 76 -2.86 -6.86 4.60
N MET A 77 -2.58 -7.37 5.81
CA MET A 77 -1.61 -6.76 6.71
C MET A 77 -0.20 -6.79 6.14
N SER A 78 0.21 -7.91 5.51
CA SER A 78 1.53 -8.00 4.86
C SER A 78 1.65 -7.05 3.65
N MET A 79 0.54 -6.79 2.96
CA MET A 79 0.50 -5.82 1.86
C MET A 79 0.61 -4.38 2.38
N ASP A 80 -0.09 -4.08 3.46
CA ASP A 80 -0.05 -2.79 4.17
C ASP A 80 1.38 -2.49 4.66
N ASP A 81 2.03 -3.45 5.33
CA ASP A 81 3.41 -3.32 5.82
C ASP A 81 4.39 -2.90 4.70
N ALA A 82 4.21 -3.41 3.47
CA ALA A 82 5.09 -3.09 2.35
C ALA A 82 5.02 -1.61 1.96
N ILE A 83 3.82 -1.04 1.81
CA ILE A 83 3.66 0.37 1.48
C ILE A 83 4.01 1.29 2.65
N ASP A 84 3.72 0.83 3.85
CA ASP A 84 4.00 1.53 5.10
C ASP A 84 5.52 1.69 5.34
N MET A 85 6.32 0.69 4.95
CA MET A 85 7.79 0.79 4.89
C MET A 85 8.30 1.79 3.83
N MET A 86 7.64 1.91 2.69
CA MET A 86 7.98 2.92 1.67
C MET A 86 7.67 4.34 2.18
N HIS A 87 6.52 4.53 2.84
CA HIS A 87 6.16 5.79 3.48
C HIS A 87 7.14 6.17 4.60
N LYS A 88 7.55 5.22 5.44
CA LYS A 88 8.59 5.45 6.47
C LYS A 88 9.90 5.92 5.85
N THR A 89 10.33 5.29 4.76
CA THR A 89 11.52 5.72 4.00
C THR A 89 11.42 7.17 3.55
N VAL A 90 10.30 7.58 2.95
CA VAL A 90 10.04 8.96 2.54
C VAL A 90 10.08 9.94 3.71
N LYS A 91 9.44 9.58 4.83
CA LYS A 91 9.48 10.40 6.06
C LYS A 91 10.91 10.61 6.55
N THR A 92 11.74 9.56 6.51
CA THR A 92 13.15 9.63 6.89
C THR A 92 13.95 10.52 5.95
N ILE A 93 13.79 10.36 4.63
CA ILE A 93 14.46 11.20 3.62
C ILE A 93 14.14 12.68 3.83
N ARG A 94 12.86 13.02 4.01
CA ARG A 94 12.42 14.40 4.30
C ARG A 94 12.98 14.92 5.62
N LEU A 95 12.99 14.10 6.67
CA LEU A 95 13.50 14.49 7.99
C LEU A 95 14.99 14.87 7.96
N PHE A 96 15.78 14.17 7.15
CA PHE A 96 17.21 14.42 7.01
C PHE A 96 17.54 15.40 5.86
N GLU A 97 16.53 15.96 5.19
CA GLU A 97 16.71 16.86 4.04
C GLU A 97 17.61 16.25 2.95
N GLN A 98 17.54 14.92 2.77
CA GLN A 98 18.35 14.20 1.78
C GLN A 98 17.76 14.42 0.38
N ASP A 99 18.51 15.06 -0.50
CA ASP A 99 18.09 15.41 -1.85
C ASP A 99 18.93 14.76 -2.97
N SER A 100 20.02 14.09 -2.59
CA SER A 100 20.95 13.40 -3.50
C SER A 100 21.15 11.95 -3.06
N PHE A 101 21.24 11.05 -4.03
CA PHE A 101 21.44 9.62 -3.79
C PHE A 101 22.58 9.13 -4.70
N ASP A 102 23.56 8.42 -4.14
CA ASP A 102 24.60 7.78 -4.93
C ASP A 102 24.00 6.59 -5.70
N PRO A 103 24.34 6.41 -7.00
CA PRO A 103 23.83 5.32 -7.84
C PRO A 103 24.37 3.94 -7.49
#